data_AF-A0A2D4YY90-F1
#
_entry.id   AF-A0A2D4YY90-F1
#
_cell.length_a   1.000
_cell.length_b   1.000
_cell.length_c   1.000
_cell.angle_alpha   90.00
_cell.angle_beta   90.00
_cell.angle_gamma   90.00
#
_symmetry.space_group_name_H-M   'P 1'
#
loop_
_entity.id
_entity.type
_entity.pdbx_description
1 polymer ?
#
loop_
_entity_poly.entity_id
_entity_poly.type
_entity_poly.pdbx_seq_one_letter_code
_entity_poly.pdbx_strand_id
1 'polypeptide(L)' 'MGFLTIYQTAVRYRGFLLLPQNNQRWLVRPERSPMMLLPFRTPTCSLADVKALLDWRLSQHVAETEMP' A
#
# COMPACT_ATOMS: atom_id res chain seq x y z
N MET A 1 -14.73 -15.95 19.37
CA MET A 1 -14.64 -14.61 19.98
C MET A 1 -13.59 -13.85 19.17
N GLY A 2 -13.95 -13.32 18.01
CA GLY A 2 -14.57 -12.00 17.89
C GLY A 2 -13.50 -11.04 17.37
N PHE A 3 -13.01 -11.27 16.14
CA PHE A 3 -12.24 -10.26 15.42
C PHE A 3 -13.18 -9.07 15.27
N LEU A 4 -13.00 -8.05 16.12
CA LEU A 4 -13.56 -6.73 15.92
C LEU A 4 -13.05 -6.27 14.55
N THR A 5 -13.88 -6.53 13.54
CA THR A 5 -13.83 -5.89 12.25
C THR A 5 -14.12 -4.42 12.52
N ILE A 6 -13.12 -3.71 13.02
CA ILE A 6 -12.93 -2.32 12.63
C ILE A 6 -12.98 -2.37 11.11
N TYR A 7 -14.10 -1.94 10.54
CA TYR A 7 -14.27 -1.67 9.12
C TYR A 7 -13.33 -0.52 8.74
N GLN A 8 -12.03 -0.73 8.89
CA GLN A 8 -11.01 0.02 8.20
C GLN A 8 -11.09 -0.51 6.77
N THR A 9 -11.92 0.13 5.96
CA THR A 9 -12.13 -0.18 4.55
C THR A 9 -10.77 -0.34 3.87
N ALA A 10 -10.33 -1.59 3.70
CA ALA A 10 -9.07 -1.90 3.06
C ALA A 10 -9.23 -1.59 1.57
N VAL A 11 -8.49 -0.61 1.07
CA VAL A 11 -8.57 -0.23 -0.34
C VAL A 11 -7.57 -1.08 -1.11
N ARG A 12 -8.03 -1.80 -2.13
CA ARG A 12 -7.17 -2.58 -3.04
C ARG A 12 -6.73 -1.70 -4.21
N TYR A 13 -5.44 -1.66 -4.49
CA TYR A 13 -4.89 -0.89 -5.60
C TYR A 13 -3.64 -1.55 -6.16
N ARG A 14 -3.62 -1.86 -7.47
CA ARG A 14 -2.48 -2.46 -8.19
C ARG A 14 -1.81 -3.65 -7.48
N GLY A 15 -2.59 -4.51 -6.81
CA GLY A 15 -2.06 -5.68 -6.08
C GLY A 15 -1.56 -5.37 -4.66
N PHE A 16 -1.80 -4.15 -4.17
CA PHE A 16 -1.52 -3.74 -2.79
C PHE A 16 -2.82 -3.47 -2.03
N LEU A 17 -2.75 -3.72 -0.72
CA LEU A 17 -3.78 -3.36 0.24
C LEU A 17 -3.34 -2.10 0.98
N LEU A 18 -4.16 -1.06 0.87
CA LEU A 18 -4.06 0.17 1.64
C LEU A 18 -5.01 0.07 2.84
N LEU A 19 -4.44 0.03 4.02
CA LEU A 19 -5.16 -0.09 5.28
C LEU A 19 -5.13 1.27 6.00
N PRO A 20 -6.26 1.97 6.13
CA PRO A 20 -6.30 3.23 6.85
C PRO A 20 -6.01 2.99 8.34
N GLN A 21 -5.07 3.73 8.90
CA GLN A 21 -4.67 3.68 10.31
C GLN A 21 -5.25 4.86 11.08
N ASN A 22 -5.23 4.79 12.41
CA ASN A 22 -5.59 5.92 13.25
C ASN A 22 -4.66 7.11 12.93
N ASN A 23 -5.21 8.33 12.85
CA ASN A 23 -4.53 9.56 12.43
C ASN A 23 -4.25 9.70 10.90
N GLN A 24 -5.19 9.35 10.02
CA GLN A 24 -5.10 9.58 8.55
C GLN A 24 -3.84 8.99 7.86
N ARG A 25 -3.19 8.02 8.49
CA ARG A 25 -2.04 7.31 7.93
C ARG A 25 -2.53 6.09 7.17
N TRP A 26 -1.73 5.59 6.23
CA TRP A 26 -2.05 4.38 5.49
C TRP A 26 -0.92 3.37 5.62
N LEU A 27 -1.29 2.13 5.91
CA LEU A 27 -0.38 0.99 5.84
C LEU A 27 -0.55 0.34 4.48
N VAL A 28 0.49 0.41 3.66
CA VAL A 28 0.53 -0.19 2.33
C VAL A 28 1.25 -1.52 2.42
N ARG A 29 0.57 -2.61 2.07
CA ARG A 29 1.15 -3.95 2.06
C ARG A 29 0.85 -4.66 0.74
N PRO A 30 1.76 -5.48 0.22
CA PRO A 30 1.46 -6.34 -0.92
C PRO A 30 0.41 -7.39 -0.55
N GLU A 31 -0.49 -7.70 -1.49
CA GLU A 31 -1.48 -8.76 -1.34
C GLU A 31 -0.91 -10.14 -1.69
N ARG A 32 0.06 -10.19 -2.62
CA ARG A 32 0.67 -11.43 -3.11
C ARG A 32 2.19 -11.39 -2.98
N SER A 33 2.78 -12.56 -2.75
CA SER A 33 4.23 -12.79 -2.86
C SER A 33 4.50 -13.34 -4.29
N PRO A 34 5.60 -12.98 -4.97
CA PRO A 34 6.82 -12.31 -4.51
C PRO A 34 6.60 -10.83 -4.11
N MET A 35 7.21 -10.43 -3.00
CA MET A 35 7.10 -9.06 -2.47
C MET A 35 7.87 -8.07 -3.37
N MET A 36 7.21 -7.49 -4.38
CA MET A 36 7.79 -6.40 -5.19
C MET A 36 8.14 -5.16 -4.35
N LEU A 37 7.34 -4.86 -3.32
CA LEU A 37 7.61 -3.78 -2.39
C LEU A 37 7.33 -4.25 -0.97
N LEU A 38 8.27 -3.99 -0.08
CA LEU A 38 8.11 -4.24 1.34
C LEU A 38 6.95 -3.40 1.90
N PRO A 39 6.24 -3.90 2.93
CA PRO A 39 5.18 -3.13 3.56
C PRO A 39 5.74 -1.83 4.16
N PHE A 40 5.12 -0.70 3.82
CA PHE A 40 5.53 0.62 4.30
C PHE A 40 4.34 1.43 4.79
N ARG A 41 4.61 2.42 5.65
CA ARG A 41 3.60 3.34 6.17
C ARG A 41 3.74 4.68 5.48
N THR A 42 2.62 5.27 5.10
CA THR A 42 2.61 6.63 4.57
C THR A 42 2.45 7.65 5.71
N PRO A 43 2.88 8.90 5.48
CA PRO A 43 2.48 10.02 6.33
C PRO A 43 0.96 10.26 6.31
N THR A 44 0.50 11.20 7.13
CA THR A 44 -0.88 11.74 7.14
C THR A 44 -1.21 12.34 5.78
N CYS A 45 -1.88 11.55 4.93
CA CYS A 45 -2.13 11.90 3.53
C CYS A 45 -3.49 11.35 3.07
N SER A 46 -4.02 11.92 1.98
CA SER A 46 -5.26 11.44 1.39
C SER A 46 -5.07 10.11 0.65
N LEU A 47 -6.16 9.41 0.36
CA LEU A 47 -6.10 8.18 -0.43
C LEU A 47 -5.49 8.40 -1.82
N ALA A 48 -5.70 9.58 -2.42
CA ALA A 48 -5.15 9.92 -3.73
C ALA A 48 -3.62 10.05 -3.67
N ASP A 49 -3.09 10.72 -2.65
CA ASP A 49 -1.65 10.88 -2.44
C ASP A 49 -0.96 9.53 -2.24
N VAL A 50 -1.57 8.64 -1.45
CA VAL A 50 -0.98 7.32 -1.21
C VAL A 50 -0.98 6.48 -2.49
N LYS A 51 -2.00 6.59 -3.33
CA LYS A 51 -2.01 5.93 -4.65
C LYS A 51 -0.89 6.45 -5.55
N ALA A 52 -0.66 7.77 -5.59
CA ALA A 52 0.42 8.36 -6.37
C ALA A 52 1.81 7.94 -5.83
N LEU A 53 1.98 7.92 -4.51
CA LEU A 53 3.23 7.45 -3.89
C LEU A 53 3.51 5.97 -4.20
N LEU A 54 2.48 5.13 -4.13
CA LEU A 54 2.59 3.72 -4.47
C LEU A 54 2.90 3.51 -5.96
N ASP A 55 2.26 4.28 -6.84
CA ASP A 55 2.53 4.27 -8.28
C ASP A 55 3.99 4.61 -8.58
N TRP A 56 4.51 5.67 -7.97
CA TRP A 56 5.91 6.06 -8.08
C TRP A 56 6.87 4.96 -7.58
N ARG A 57 6.60 4.38 -6.41
CA ARG A 57 7.40 3.26 -5.85
C ARG A 57 7.38 2.03 -6.77
N LEU A 58 6.23 1.72 -7.35
CA LEU A 58 6.11 0.60 -8.29
C LEU A 58 6.87 0.86 -9.57
N SER A 59 6.79 2.07 -10.12
CA SER A 59 7.51 2.47 -11.32
C SER A 59 9.03 2.34 -11.13
N GLN A 60 9.55 2.73 -9.95
CA GLN A 60 10.97 2.55 -9.62
C GLN A 60 11.39 1.07 -9.56
N HIS A 61 10.58 0.21 -8.97
CA HIS A 61 10.92 -1.21 -8.84
C HIS A 61 10.83 -1.97 -10.18
N VAL A 62 9.85 -1.61 -11.01
CA VAL A 62 9.74 -2.16 -12.37
C VAL A 62 10.93 -1.71 -13.22
N ALA A 63 11.33 -0.44 -13.14
CA ALA A 63 12.49 0.07 -13.87
C ALA A 63 13.81 -0.63 -13.49
N GLU A 64 13.98 -1.03 -12.22
CA GLU A 64 15.16 -1.77 -11.76
C GLU A 64 15.16 -3.24 -12.23
N THR A 65 13.98 -3.84 -12.42
CA THR A 65 13.84 -5.23 -12.89
C THR A 65 13.99 -5.36 -14.41
N GLU A 66 13.72 -4.29 -15.16
CA GLU A 66 13.74 -4.26 -16.63
C GLU A 66 15.10 -3.79 -17.22
N MET A 67 16.18 -3.80 -16.44
CA MET A 67 17.55 -3.51 -16.92
C MET A 67 18.31 -4.83 -17.15
N PRO A 68 18.46 -5.29 -18.43
CA PRO A 68 19.25 -6.46 -18.80
C PRO A 68 20.77 -6.21 -18.79
#